data_AF-A0A0F5VYM7-F1
#
_entry.id   AF-A0A0F5VYM7-F1
#
_cell.length_a   1.000
_cell.length_b   1.000
_cell.length_c   1.000
_cell.angle_alpha   90.00
_cell.angle_beta   90.00
_cell.angle_gamma   90.00
#
_symmetry.space_group_name_H-M   'P 1'
#
loop_
_entity.id
_entity.type
_entity.pdbx_description
1 polymer ?
#
loop_
_entity_poly.entity_id
_entity_poly.type
_entity_poly.pdbx_seq_one_letter_code
_entity_poly.pdbx_strand_id
1 'polypeptide(L)'
;MTSPELSELDYLREIERLANRVRVEASDEGWLSFQADPEESTPLQRSVNALARTLRSYHFEGDGCAEAGRPLVRLVGALVLKPGVMPAGVEEGYEEVCARIGVEPRPEGWALWNTWSDGGELKVTMVVSAVETTEGLLENWSRGRAIDPVSPLPSQIALVRQGWIGPTTFSPRGVRRTGLGGRPLS
;
A
#
# COMPACT_ATOMS: atom_id res chain seq x y z
N MET A 1 -6.94 42.22 -10.66
CA MET A 1 -7.18 41.66 -9.32
C MET A 1 -6.01 40.76 -9.01
N THR A 2 -5.13 41.19 -8.11
CA THR A 2 -4.01 40.39 -7.61
C THR A 2 -4.57 39.33 -6.66
N SER A 3 -4.34 38.05 -6.95
CA SER A 3 -4.70 36.98 -6.01
C SER A 3 -4.00 37.24 -4.67
N PRO A 4 -4.69 37.02 -3.54
CA PRO A 4 -4.05 37.12 -2.24
C PRO A 4 -2.86 36.14 -2.17
N GLU A 5 -1.75 36.58 -1.61
CA GLU A 5 -0.60 35.69 -1.36
C GLU A 5 -1.04 34.59 -0.40
N LEU A 6 -1.05 33.36 -0.89
CA LEU A 6 -1.35 32.19 -0.09
C LEU A 6 -0.19 31.93 0.86
N SER A 7 -0.50 31.45 2.06
CA SER A 7 0.54 30.82 2.90
C SER A 7 1.13 29.62 2.15
N GLU A 8 2.35 29.20 2.49
CA GLU A 8 2.97 28.03 1.85
C GLU A 8 2.08 26.79 1.92
N LEU A 9 1.42 26.57 3.06
CA LEU A 9 0.48 25.45 3.23
C LEU A 9 -0.75 25.59 2.34
N ASP A 10 -1.33 26.79 2.22
CA ASP A 10 -2.49 27.02 1.37
C ASP A 10 -2.13 26.95 -0.12
N TYR A 11 -0.91 27.33 -0.48
CA TYR A 11 -0.35 27.15 -1.82
C TYR A 11 -0.23 25.67 -2.19
N LEU A 12 0.33 24.84 -1.31
CA LEU A 12 0.44 23.39 -1.54
C LEU A 12 -0.95 22.73 -1.63
N ARG A 13 -1.90 23.13 -0.78
CA ARG A 13 -3.30 22.66 -0.86
C ARG A 13 -3.96 23.05 -2.19
N GLU A 14 -3.70 24.25 -2.68
CA GLU A 14 -4.23 24.70 -3.96
C GLU A 14 -3.63 23.93 -5.13
N ILE A 15 -2.33 23.60 -5.09
CA ILE A 15 -1.71 22.70 -6.07
C ILE A 15 -2.39 21.33 -6.06
N GLU A 16 -2.58 20.72 -4.89
CA GLU A 16 -3.22 19.41 -4.79
C GLU A 16 -4.67 19.44 -5.32
N ARG A 17 -5.42 20.51 -5.01
CA ARG A 17 -6.78 20.72 -5.52
C ARG A 17 -6.80 20.82 -7.04
N LEU A 18 -5.90 21.60 -7.63
CA LEU A 18 -5.79 21.75 -9.09
C LEU A 18 -5.34 20.46 -9.77
N ALA A 19 -4.38 19.75 -9.17
CA ALA A 19 -3.90 18.47 -9.68
C ALA A 19 -5.02 17.41 -9.69
N ASN A 20 -5.82 17.34 -8.62
CA ASN A 20 -7.01 16.49 -8.56
C ASN A 20 -8.06 16.88 -9.61
N ARG A 21 -8.24 18.17 -9.87
CA ARG A 21 -9.14 18.66 -10.91
C ARG A 21 -8.70 18.22 -12.30
N VAL A 22 -7.40 18.36 -12.64
CA VAL A 22 -6.84 17.86 -13.90
C VAL A 22 -7.11 16.36 -14.08
N ARG A 23 -6.93 15.56 -13.02
CA ARG A 23 -7.24 14.12 -13.05
C ARG A 23 -8.71 13.83 -13.33
N VAL A 24 -9.62 14.57 -12.70
CA VAL A 24 -11.07 14.40 -12.88
C VAL A 24 -11.49 14.79 -14.29
N GLU A 25 -11.09 15.96 -14.76
CA GLU A 25 -11.43 16.44 -16.10
C GLU A 25 -10.85 15.51 -17.18
N ALA A 26 -9.61 15.04 -17.03
CA ALA A 26 -9.03 14.08 -17.96
C ALA A 26 -9.73 12.71 -17.97
N SER A 27 -10.38 12.31 -16.85
CA SER A 27 -11.11 11.04 -16.80
C SER A 27 -12.36 11.03 -17.68
N ASP A 28 -12.93 12.21 -17.95
CA ASP A 28 -14.10 12.37 -18.82
C ASP A 28 -13.74 12.32 -20.32
N GLU A 29 -12.46 12.43 -20.67
CA GLU A 29 -11.97 12.47 -22.06
C GLU A 29 -11.75 11.06 -22.67
N GLY A 30 -11.94 10.00 -21.89
CA GLY A 30 -11.93 8.60 -22.36
C GLY A 30 -10.54 8.02 -22.71
N TRP A 31 -9.46 8.80 -22.68
CA TRP A 31 -8.09 8.33 -22.93
C TRP A 31 -7.25 8.17 -21.67
N LEU A 32 -7.72 8.67 -20.52
CA LEU A 32 -6.97 8.59 -19.26
C LEU A 32 -6.69 7.13 -18.89
N SER A 33 -5.41 6.78 -18.81
CA SER A 33 -4.97 5.45 -18.45
C SER A 33 -4.22 5.46 -17.13
N PHE A 34 -4.53 4.49 -16.28
CA PHE A 34 -3.75 4.21 -15.08
C PHE A 34 -2.76 3.05 -15.26
N GLN A 35 -2.65 2.50 -16.47
CA GLN A 35 -1.67 1.47 -16.85
C GLN A 35 -0.47 2.12 -17.56
N ALA A 36 0.37 1.33 -18.23
CA ALA A 36 1.35 1.86 -19.16
C ALA A 36 0.66 2.76 -20.19
N ASP A 37 1.35 3.82 -20.60
CA ASP A 37 0.81 4.77 -21.55
C ASP A 37 0.69 4.10 -22.93
N PRO A 38 -0.48 4.15 -23.59
CA PRO A 38 -0.61 3.68 -24.97
C PRO A 38 0.41 4.36 -25.90
N GLU A 39 0.91 3.64 -26.91
CA GLU A 39 1.95 4.15 -27.81
C GLU A 39 1.54 5.46 -28.50
N GLU A 40 0.25 5.55 -28.84
CA GLU A 40 -0.41 6.69 -29.45
C GLU A 40 -0.62 7.90 -28.51
N SER A 41 -0.35 7.75 -27.22
CA SER A 41 -0.55 8.83 -26.25
C SER A 41 0.39 10.00 -26.54
N THR A 42 -0.16 11.19 -26.62
CA THR A 42 0.62 12.43 -26.76
C THR A 42 1.45 12.71 -25.49
N PRO A 43 2.52 13.53 -25.56
CA PRO A 43 3.32 13.88 -24.38
C PRO A 43 2.49 14.49 -23.23
N LEU A 44 1.46 15.28 -23.56
CA LEU A 44 0.53 15.83 -22.56
C LEU A 44 -0.29 14.72 -21.90
N GLN A 45 -0.88 13.82 -22.69
CA GLN A 45 -1.65 12.69 -22.15
C GLN A 45 -0.80 11.80 -21.26
N ARG A 46 0.45 11.50 -21.65
CA ARG A 46 1.40 10.74 -20.82
C ARG A 46 1.69 11.46 -19.48
N SER A 47 1.87 12.78 -19.52
CA SER A 47 2.11 13.58 -18.31
C SER A 47 0.89 13.60 -17.39
N VAL A 48 -0.31 13.73 -17.95
CA VAL A 48 -1.57 13.68 -17.19
C VAL A 48 -1.83 12.28 -16.65
N ASN A 49 -1.55 11.21 -17.40
CA ASN A 49 -1.61 9.83 -16.91
C ASN A 49 -0.61 9.60 -15.77
N ALA A 50 0.62 10.13 -15.87
CA ALA A 50 1.59 10.10 -14.78
C ALA A 50 1.06 10.81 -13.53
N LEU A 51 0.60 12.06 -13.66
CA LEU A 51 -0.01 12.82 -12.58
C LEU A 51 -1.22 12.08 -11.97
N ALA A 52 -2.09 11.55 -12.81
CA ALA A 52 -3.26 10.80 -12.40
C ALA A 52 -2.88 9.52 -11.64
N ARG A 53 -1.83 8.80 -12.07
CA ARG A 53 -1.30 7.62 -11.37
C ARG A 53 -0.72 7.99 -10.00
N THR A 54 0.05 9.08 -9.92
CA THR A 54 0.57 9.66 -8.67
C THR A 54 -0.58 10.01 -7.72
N LEU A 55 -1.53 10.84 -8.15
CA LEU A 55 -2.70 11.23 -7.35
C LEU A 55 -3.65 10.07 -7.02
N ARG A 56 -3.62 9.00 -7.80
CA ARG A 56 -4.50 7.83 -7.57
C ARG A 56 -4.08 7.04 -6.35
N SER A 57 -2.90 7.22 -5.77
CA SER A 57 -2.47 6.43 -4.62
C SER A 57 -2.19 7.33 -3.43
N TYR A 58 -2.50 6.88 -2.22
CA TYR A 58 -1.87 7.49 -1.05
C TYR A 58 -0.40 7.09 -1.11
N HIS A 59 0.50 8.07 -1.25
CA HIS A 59 1.93 7.83 -1.32
C HIS A 59 2.50 7.52 0.06
N PHE A 60 3.40 6.54 0.13
CA PHE A 60 4.12 6.17 1.33
C PHE A 60 5.53 5.68 0.98
N GLU A 61 6.45 5.73 1.94
CA GLU A 61 7.80 5.21 1.75
C GLU A 61 7.75 3.71 1.40
N GLY A 62 8.37 3.33 0.29
CA GLY A 62 8.32 1.95 -0.20
C GLY A 62 7.09 1.61 -1.04
N ASP A 63 6.34 2.59 -1.54
CA ASP A 63 5.32 2.39 -2.58
C ASP A 63 5.91 2.17 -4.00
N GLY A 64 7.24 2.30 -4.14
CA GLY A 64 7.99 2.09 -5.37
C GLY A 64 8.09 3.31 -6.28
N CYS A 65 7.52 4.45 -5.88
CA CYS A 65 7.57 5.71 -6.63
C CYS A 65 8.98 6.31 -6.63
N ALA A 66 9.67 6.30 -5.47
CA ALA A 66 11.02 6.85 -5.32
C ALA A 66 12.13 5.78 -5.49
N GLU A 67 11.79 4.50 -5.35
CA GLU A 67 12.73 3.39 -5.28
C GLU A 67 12.85 2.59 -6.60
N ALA A 68 13.09 3.32 -7.69
CA ALA A 68 13.19 2.73 -9.03
C ALA A 68 14.19 1.54 -9.06
N GLY A 69 13.70 0.38 -9.52
CA GLY A 69 14.49 -0.85 -9.66
C GLY A 69 14.41 -1.84 -8.51
N ARG A 70 13.79 -1.49 -7.37
CA ARG A 70 13.50 -2.48 -6.31
C ARG A 70 12.26 -3.32 -6.67
N PRO A 71 12.31 -4.66 -6.54
CA PRO A 71 11.18 -5.52 -6.89
C PRO A 71 10.02 -5.33 -5.91
N LEU A 72 8.78 -5.35 -6.41
CA LEU A 72 7.57 -5.34 -5.58
C LEU A 72 7.27 -6.72 -5.00
N VAL A 73 6.73 -6.77 -3.77
CA VAL A 73 6.29 -8.02 -3.12
C VAL A 73 4.79 -8.12 -3.20
N ARG A 74 4.30 -9.17 -3.87
CA ARG A 74 2.87 -9.43 -4.00
C ARG A 74 2.29 -9.95 -2.69
N LEU A 75 1.68 -9.06 -1.92
CA LEU A 75 1.11 -9.42 -0.63
C LEU A 75 -0.30 -10.01 -0.78
N VAL A 76 -0.54 -11.10 -0.06
CA VAL A 76 -1.88 -11.67 0.16
C VAL A 76 -2.63 -10.84 1.16
N GLY A 77 -1.91 -10.33 2.15
CA GLY A 77 -2.44 -9.50 3.20
C GLY A 77 -1.34 -9.03 4.13
N ALA A 78 -1.71 -8.14 5.02
CA ALA A 78 -0.79 -7.51 5.95
C ALA A 78 -1.50 -7.20 7.28
N LEU A 79 -0.69 -7.00 8.31
CA LEU A 79 -1.13 -6.61 9.64
C LEU A 79 -0.08 -5.68 10.26
N VAL A 80 -0.52 -4.72 11.07
CA VAL A 80 0.36 -3.89 11.91
C VAL A 80 0.08 -4.23 13.36
N LEU A 81 1.13 -4.46 14.14
CA LEU A 81 1.09 -4.66 15.58
C LEU A 81 1.81 -3.49 16.23
N LYS A 82 1.11 -2.71 17.07
CA LYS A 82 1.69 -1.56 17.78
C LYS A 82 1.34 -1.60 19.27
N PRO A 83 2.21 -1.06 20.14
CA PRO A 83 1.83 -0.78 21.52
C PRO A 83 0.56 0.09 21.56
N GLY A 84 -0.44 -0.31 22.35
CA GLY A 84 -1.68 0.44 22.56
C GLY A 84 -2.70 0.41 21.42
N VAL A 85 -2.34 -0.10 20.24
CA VAL A 85 -3.24 -0.23 19.07
C VAL A 85 -3.09 -1.62 18.49
N MET A 86 -3.85 -2.57 19.04
CA MET A 86 -3.89 -3.94 18.56
C MET A 86 -4.99 -4.14 17.51
N PRO A 87 -4.78 -5.01 16.51
CA PRO A 87 -5.79 -5.30 15.50
C PRO A 87 -7.07 -5.90 16.09
N ALA A 88 -8.20 -5.63 15.46
CA ALA A 88 -9.48 -6.23 15.84
C ALA A 88 -9.40 -7.76 15.83
N GLY A 89 -9.90 -8.39 16.90
CA GLY A 89 -9.86 -9.85 17.07
C GLY A 89 -8.55 -10.41 17.64
N VAL A 90 -7.59 -9.55 18.02
CA VAL A 90 -6.43 -9.92 18.84
C VAL A 90 -6.70 -9.48 20.28
N GLU A 91 -6.84 -10.44 21.19
CA GLU A 91 -7.08 -10.17 22.61
C GLU A 91 -5.78 -10.04 23.40
N GLU A 92 -4.70 -10.65 22.92
CA GLU A 92 -3.39 -10.59 23.56
C GLU A 92 -2.77 -9.19 23.51
N GLY A 93 -1.98 -8.86 24.54
CA GLY A 93 -1.19 -7.64 24.56
C GLY A 93 -0.07 -7.63 23.52
N TYR A 94 0.42 -6.45 23.15
CA TYR A 94 1.49 -6.30 22.15
C TYR A 94 2.74 -7.14 22.46
N GLU A 95 3.21 -7.14 23.71
CA GLU A 95 4.38 -7.90 24.15
C GLU A 95 4.15 -9.41 24.06
N GLU A 96 2.95 -9.88 24.42
CA GLU A 96 2.55 -11.29 24.34
C GLU A 96 2.53 -11.77 22.89
N VAL A 97 1.99 -10.96 21.97
CA VAL A 97 2.02 -11.26 20.53
C VAL A 97 3.45 -11.29 20.02
N CYS A 98 4.30 -10.33 20.40
CA CYS A 98 5.72 -10.31 20.02
C CYS A 98 6.43 -11.59 20.47
N ALA A 99 6.25 -12.00 21.73
CA ALA A 99 6.79 -13.25 22.25
C ALA A 99 6.27 -14.47 21.48
N ARG A 100 4.97 -14.53 21.18
CA ARG A 100 4.35 -15.62 20.41
C ARG A 100 4.88 -15.73 18.99
N ILE A 101 5.14 -14.61 18.32
CA ILE A 101 5.67 -14.61 16.95
C ILE A 101 7.20 -14.77 16.92
N GLY A 102 7.88 -14.56 18.04
CA GLY A 102 9.31 -14.77 18.22
C GLY A 102 10.17 -13.55 17.87
N VAL A 103 9.69 -12.35 18.19
CA VAL A 103 10.43 -11.09 17.99
C VAL A 103 10.47 -10.27 19.27
N GLU A 104 11.53 -9.48 19.42
CA GLU A 104 11.63 -8.51 20.51
C GLU A 104 10.63 -7.36 20.30
N PRO A 105 9.90 -6.92 21.34
CA PRO A 105 9.02 -5.77 21.25
C PRO A 105 9.79 -4.50 20.88
N ARG A 106 9.17 -3.67 20.04
CA ARG A 106 9.69 -2.35 19.64
C ARG A 106 8.67 -1.24 19.81
N PRO A 107 9.08 0.00 20.15
CA PRO A 107 8.15 1.12 20.27
C PRO A 107 7.38 1.42 18.99
N GLU A 108 8.03 1.29 17.82
CA GLU A 108 7.39 1.58 16.53
C GLU A 108 6.39 0.50 16.09
N GLY A 109 6.46 -0.69 16.68
CA GLY A 109 5.66 -1.84 16.28
C GLY A 109 6.36 -2.78 15.30
N TRP A 110 5.60 -3.76 14.83
CA TRP A 110 5.97 -4.70 13.78
C TRP A 110 4.88 -4.78 12.72
N ALA A 111 5.27 -4.99 11.46
CA ALA A 111 4.35 -5.34 10.39
C ALA A 111 4.51 -6.82 10.02
N LEU A 112 3.41 -7.51 9.77
CA LEU A 112 3.39 -8.88 9.27
C LEU A 112 2.94 -8.84 7.83
N TRP A 113 3.80 -9.29 6.92
CA TRP A 113 3.53 -9.36 5.48
C TRP A 113 3.30 -10.81 5.08
N ASN A 114 2.06 -11.13 4.74
CA ASN A 114 1.69 -12.46 4.26
C ASN A 114 1.84 -12.52 2.74
N THR A 115 2.69 -13.42 2.27
CA THR A 115 3.02 -13.60 0.86
C THR A 115 3.09 -15.10 0.52
N TRP A 116 3.39 -15.41 -0.73
CA TRP A 116 3.81 -16.74 -1.15
C TRP A 116 5.34 -16.76 -1.34
N SER A 117 5.95 -17.93 -1.18
CA SER A 117 7.35 -18.12 -1.55
C SER A 117 7.57 -17.85 -3.03
N ASP A 118 8.83 -17.66 -3.41
CA ASP A 118 9.22 -17.75 -4.81
C ASP A 118 8.79 -19.14 -5.33
N GLY A 119 7.98 -19.15 -6.39
CA GLY A 119 7.28 -20.34 -6.91
C GLY A 119 5.78 -20.39 -6.62
N GLY A 120 5.28 -19.58 -5.68
CA GLY A 120 3.84 -19.38 -5.45
C GLY A 120 3.12 -20.49 -4.66
N GLU A 121 3.85 -21.50 -4.20
CA GLU A 121 3.30 -22.71 -3.57
C GLU A 121 3.21 -22.60 -2.03
N LEU A 122 4.21 -22.03 -1.37
CA LEU A 122 4.27 -21.97 0.09
C LEU A 122 3.73 -20.65 0.61
N LYS A 123 2.90 -20.69 1.64
CA LYS A 123 2.46 -19.50 2.39
C LYS A 123 3.58 -19.08 3.34
N VAL A 124 3.91 -17.80 3.34
CA VAL A 124 5.00 -17.23 4.16
C VAL A 124 4.53 -15.94 4.83
N THR A 125 4.90 -15.76 6.09
CA THR A 125 4.80 -14.48 6.80
C THR A 125 6.20 -13.93 7.02
N MET A 126 6.43 -12.69 6.56
CA MET A 126 7.61 -11.90 6.92
C MET A 126 7.24 -10.95 8.06
N VAL A 127 8.00 -10.95 9.15
CA VAL A 127 7.88 -9.94 10.22
C VAL A 127 8.89 -8.84 9.92
N VAL A 128 8.40 -7.64 9.61
CA VAL A 128 9.21 -6.54 9.10
C VAL A 128 9.03 -5.26 9.93
N SER A 129 10.09 -4.45 10.00
CA SER A 129 10.10 -3.16 10.68
C SER A 129 9.43 -2.03 9.89
N ALA A 130 8.97 -2.29 8.67
CA ALA A 130 8.39 -1.32 7.74
C ALA A 130 6.93 -0.98 8.11
N VAL A 131 6.73 -0.44 9.32
CA VAL A 131 5.40 -0.20 9.88
C VAL A 131 4.66 0.90 9.11
N GLU A 132 5.27 2.06 8.91
CA GLU A 132 4.65 3.19 8.20
C GLU A 132 4.32 2.83 6.74
N THR A 133 5.22 2.11 6.06
CA THR A 133 4.97 1.52 4.72
C THR A 133 3.70 0.67 4.73
N THR A 134 3.53 -0.15 5.77
CA THR A 134 2.38 -1.06 5.88
C THR A 134 1.10 -0.28 6.17
N GLU A 135 1.16 0.80 6.94
CA GLU A 135 -0.01 1.66 7.18
C GLU A 135 -0.47 2.36 5.91
N GLY A 136 0.47 2.91 5.13
CA GLY A 136 0.14 3.51 3.82
C GLY A 136 -0.41 2.48 2.83
N LEU A 137 0.10 1.25 2.87
CA LEU A 137 -0.43 0.13 2.11
C LEU A 137 -1.88 -0.20 2.51
N LEU A 138 -2.15 -0.34 3.81
CA LEU A 138 -3.48 -0.64 4.35
C LEU A 138 -4.50 0.47 4.01
N GLU A 139 -4.07 1.73 4.01
CA GLU A 139 -4.90 2.87 3.61
C GLU A 139 -5.30 2.82 2.12
N ASN A 140 -4.41 2.34 1.25
CA ASN A 140 -4.79 2.12 -0.14
C ASN A 140 -5.73 0.91 -0.30
N TRP A 141 -5.51 -0.16 0.48
CA TRP A 141 -6.37 -1.34 0.44
C TRP A 141 -7.78 -1.09 0.96
N SER A 142 -7.94 -0.26 2.01
CA SER A 142 -9.25 0.15 2.52
C SER A 142 -10.08 0.88 1.46
N ARG A 143 -9.40 1.55 0.51
CA ARG A 143 -9.98 2.21 -0.67
C ARG A 143 -10.13 1.27 -1.88
N GLY A 144 -9.92 -0.03 -1.69
CA GLY A 144 -10.02 -1.06 -2.74
C GLY A 144 -8.85 -1.07 -3.75
N ARG A 145 -7.76 -0.36 -3.48
CA ARG A 145 -6.64 -0.20 -4.43
C ARG A 145 -5.64 -1.33 -4.27
N ALA A 146 -5.41 -2.10 -5.32
CA ALA A 146 -4.58 -3.30 -5.33
C ALA A 146 -3.08 -2.99 -5.57
N ILE A 147 -2.48 -2.22 -4.67
CA ILE A 147 -1.04 -1.90 -4.70
C ILE A 147 -0.21 -2.88 -3.86
N ASP A 148 1.08 -2.97 -4.18
CA ASP A 148 2.07 -3.82 -3.51
C ASP A 148 3.26 -2.95 -3.08
N PRO A 149 3.85 -3.17 -1.90
CA PRO A 149 5.05 -2.44 -1.49
C PRO A 149 6.30 -3.00 -2.19
N VAL A 150 7.38 -2.22 -2.19
CA VAL A 150 8.72 -2.72 -2.54
C VAL A 150 9.17 -3.79 -1.56
N SER A 151 10.03 -4.70 -2.04
CA SER A 151 10.64 -5.73 -1.21
C SER A 151 11.38 -5.09 -0.06
N PRO A 152 11.16 -5.53 1.20
CA PRO A 152 11.80 -4.93 2.35
C PRO A 152 13.32 -5.16 2.25
N LEU A 153 14.10 -4.23 2.78
CA LEU A 153 15.54 -4.43 2.90
C LEU A 153 15.81 -5.62 3.84
N PRO A 154 16.93 -6.35 3.67
CA PRO A 154 17.31 -7.42 4.60
C PRO A 154 17.34 -6.96 6.06
N SER A 155 17.79 -5.72 6.31
CA SER A 155 17.81 -5.10 7.64
C SER A 155 16.43 -4.81 8.23
N GLN A 156 15.39 -4.75 7.40
CA GLN A 156 14.02 -4.54 7.84
C GLN A 156 13.31 -5.86 8.18
N ILE A 157 13.88 -7.02 7.86
CA ILE A 157 13.28 -8.33 8.11
C ILE A 157 13.81 -8.86 9.45
N ALA A 158 12.94 -8.99 10.44
CA ALA A 158 13.30 -9.61 11.72
C ALA A 158 13.18 -11.14 11.67
N LEU A 159 12.16 -11.64 10.98
CA LEU A 159 11.88 -13.08 10.92
C LEU A 159 11.08 -13.43 9.67
N VAL A 160 11.30 -14.64 9.14
CA VAL A 160 10.47 -15.25 8.10
C VAL A 160 9.94 -16.59 8.64
N ARG A 161 8.63 -16.80 8.58
CA ARG A 161 7.98 -18.05 9.01
C ARG A 161 7.10 -18.62 7.92
N GLN A 162 7.05 -19.94 7.86
CA GLN A 162 6.09 -20.66 7.02
C GLN A 162 4.68 -20.60 7.64
N GLY A 163 3.66 -20.45 6.79
CA GLY A 163 2.28 -20.26 7.19
C GLY A 163 1.85 -18.79 7.22
N TRP A 164 0.58 -18.54 7.58
CA TRP A 164 0.09 -17.20 7.90
C TRP A 164 -0.06 -17.07 9.42
N ILE A 165 0.38 -15.95 9.97
CA ILE A 165 0.37 -15.69 11.40
C ILE A 165 -0.69 -14.64 11.74
N GLY A 166 -1.61 -15.01 12.63
CA GLY A 166 -2.62 -14.11 13.18
C GLY A 166 -3.71 -13.70 12.18
N PRO A 167 -4.60 -12.77 12.58
CA PRO A 167 -5.56 -12.18 11.67
C PRO A 167 -4.85 -11.44 10.54
N THR A 168 -5.52 -11.26 9.40
CA THR A 168 -4.91 -10.67 8.21
C THR A 168 -5.89 -9.74 7.55
N THR A 169 -5.49 -8.49 7.32
CA THR A 169 -6.18 -7.64 6.36
C THR A 169 -5.76 -8.08 4.97
N PHE A 170 -6.69 -8.67 4.22
CA PHE A 170 -6.40 -9.17 2.87
C PHE A 170 -6.21 -8.01 1.89
N SER A 171 -5.23 -8.16 1.00
CA SER A 171 -5.12 -7.29 -0.16
C SER A 171 -6.32 -7.53 -1.09
N PRO A 172 -6.73 -6.55 -1.91
CA PRO A 172 -7.78 -6.77 -2.90
C PRO A 172 -7.48 -7.93 -3.86
N ARG A 173 -6.21 -8.25 -4.11
CA ARG A 173 -5.80 -9.44 -4.86
C ARG A 173 -5.90 -10.71 -4.02
N GLY A 174 -5.50 -10.65 -2.76
CA GLY A 174 -5.64 -11.73 -1.79
C GLY A 174 -7.08 -12.21 -1.73
N VAL A 175 -8.05 -11.30 -1.56
CA VAL A 175 -9.49 -11.59 -1.55
C VAL A 175 -9.94 -12.36 -2.80
N ARG A 176 -9.50 -11.91 -4.00
CA ARG A 176 -9.83 -12.59 -5.27
C ARG A 176 -9.23 -14.00 -5.33
N ARG A 177 -7.98 -14.15 -4.89
CA ARG A 177 -7.24 -15.41 -4.98
C ARG A 177 -7.69 -16.44 -3.92
N THR A 178 -8.14 -15.99 -2.75
CA THR A 178 -8.66 -16.86 -1.68
C THR A 178 -10.16 -17.15 -1.80
N GLY A 179 -10.86 -16.53 -2.77
CA GLY A 179 -12.29 -16.74 -2.98
C GLY A 179 -13.18 -16.07 -1.94
N LEU A 180 -12.64 -15.16 -1.13
CA LEU A 180 -13.37 -14.45 -0.06
C LEU A 180 -14.19 -13.26 -0.57
N GLY A 181 -14.12 -12.94 -1.86
CA GLY A 181 -14.78 -11.75 -2.44
C GLY A 181 -16.29 -11.87 -2.66
N GLY A 182 -16.91 -13.00 -2.31
CA GLY A 182 -18.27 -13.33 -2.73
C GLY A 182 -18.36 -13.53 -4.25
N ARG A 183 -19.31 -14.35 -4.70
CA ARG A 183 -19.69 -14.34 -6.12
C ARG A 183 -20.49 -13.06 -6.38
N PRO A 184 -20.26 -12.33 -7.48
CA PRO A 184 -21.23 -11.35 -7.93
C PRO A 184 -22.57 -12.08 -8.09
N LEU A 185 -23.65 -11.52 -7.54
CA LEU A 185 -24.99 -11.94 -7.91
C LEU A 185 -25.14 -11.60 -9.39
N SER A 186 -25.14 -12.64 -10.22
CA SER A 186 -25.50 -12.61 -11.64
C SER A 186 -26.94 -12.14 -11.83
#